data_AF-A0A3B4ZYZ7-F1
#
_entry.id   AF-A0A3B4ZYZ7-F1
#
_cell.length_a   1.000
_cell.length_b   1.000
_cell.length_c   1.000
_cell.angle_alpha   90.00
_cell.angle_beta   90.00
_cell.angle_gamma   90.00
#
_symmetry.space_group_name_H-M   'P 1'
#
loop_
_entity.id
_entity.type
_entity.pdbx_description
1 polymer ?
#
loop_
_entity_poly.entity_id
_entity_poly.type
_entity_poly.pdbx_seq_one_letter_code
_entity_poly.pdbx_strand_id
1 'polypeptide(L)'
;MGPLLQFFLGWFAHPIFRGDYPEVMRTTIRERSLAAGLPKSRLPEFTPEEIQRINGTHDFFGLNHYCSVLAFHIDVGDAQDYDSDRAAAVMADRTWLETGSNWLRITPFGFRKLLEFIKDEYGNPPIYVTENGVSEKGAVDLNDVHRKIFYTDSLLSSGYTAWSLMDNFEWAEGYAERFGLFFVNRSDPNLPRIPKVSASHYTSIIKCNGFKDPALGPHECLTPDDGGNIINNSTHLKLMHIGVFVCLFVCFF
;
A
#
# COMPACT_ATOMS: atom_id res chain seq x y z
N MET A 1 -16.79 1.55 8.59
CA MET A 1 -16.20 1.07 7.32
C MET A 1 -16.99 -0.15 6.90
N GLY A 2 -17.40 -0.26 5.63
CA GLY A 2 -18.47 -1.20 5.21
C GLY A 2 -18.01 -2.62 4.85
N PRO A 3 -18.96 -3.52 4.48
CA PRO A 3 -18.72 -4.91 4.08
C PRO A 3 -17.64 -5.10 3.02
N LEU A 4 -17.49 -4.12 2.12
CA LEU A 4 -16.51 -4.16 1.03
C LEU A 4 -15.08 -4.38 1.52
N LEU A 5 -14.66 -3.73 2.60
CA LEU A 5 -13.28 -3.85 3.07
C LEU A 5 -12.95 -5.28 3.55
N GLN A 6 -13.96 -6.01 4.01
CA GLN A 6 -13.79 -7.42 4.39
C GLN A 6 -13.54 -8.31 3.16
N PHE A 7 -14.07 -7.96 1.98
CA PHE A 7 -13.80 -8.68 0.73
C PHE A 7 -12.38 -8.41 0.18
N PHE A 8 -11.72 -7.32 0.61
CA PHE A 8 -10.35 -7.00 0.21
C PHE A 8 -9.33 -7.33 1.30
N LEU A 9 -9.29 -6.52 2.37
CA LEU A 9 -8.34 -6.67 3.46
C LEU A 9 -8.71 -7.87 4.34
N GLY A 10 -9.99 -7.99 4.68
CA GLY A 10 -10.48 -9.03 5.59
C GLY A 10 -10.29 -10.44 5.06
N TRP A 11 -10.36 -10.65 3.74
CA TRP A 11 -10.17 -11.97 3.14
C TRP A 11 -8.85 -12.61 3.60
N PHE A 12 -7.79 -11.83 3.70
CA PHE A 12 -6.47 -12.32 4.13
C PHE A 12 -6.17 -12.04 5.60
N ALA A 13 -6.55 -10.86 6.10
CA ALA A 13 -6.26 -10.47 7.47
C ALA A 13 -7.13 -11.24 8.48
N HIS A 14 -8.40 -11.51 8.18
CA HIS A 14 -9.31 -12.10 9.15
C HIS A 14 -8.94 -13.56 9.51
N PRO A 15 -8.54 -14.44 8.57
CA PRO A 15 -8.02 -15.76 8.95
C PRO A 15 -6.79 -15.69 9.88
N ILE A 16 -5.87 -14.76 9.62
CA ILE A 16 -4.62 -14.63 10.37
C ILE A 16 -4.84 -14.03 11.76
N PHE A 17 -5.64 -12.97 11.88
CA PHE A 17 -5.84 -12.21 13.12
C PHE A 17 -7.07 -12.66 13.94
N ARG A 18 -8.01 -13.38 13.32
CA ARG A 18 -9.31 -13.79 13.91
C ARG A 18 -9.64 -15.27 13.66
N GLY A 19 -8.86 -15.99 12.85
CA GLY A 19 -8.89 -17.45 12.70
C GLY A 19 -9.63 -17.99 11.47
N ASP A 20 -10.64 -17.30 10.97
CA ASP A 20 -11.42 -17.74 9.80
C ASP A 20 -11.71 -16.56 8.87
N TYR A 21 -12.27 -16.80 7.69
CA TYR A 21 -12.71 -15.73 6.78
C TYR A 21 -13.71 -14.77 7.47
N PRO A 22 -13.87 -13.54 6.96
CA PRO A 22 -14.91 -12.64 7.48
C PRO A 22 -16.29 -13.28 7.37
N GLU A 23 -17.10 -13.15 8.42
CA GLU A 23 -18.46 -13.74 8.44
C GLU A 23 -19.29 -13.29 7.24
N VAL A 24 -19.27 -11.99 6.93
CA VAL A 24 -19.99 -11.41 5.78
C VAL A 24 -19.57 -12.04 4.46
N MET A 25 -18.30 -12.38 4.28
CA MET A 25 -17.82 -13.03 3.06
C MET A 25 -18.34 -14.48 2.97
N ARG A 26 -18.26 -15.23 4.09
CA ARG A 26 -18.74 -16.61 4.13
C ARG A 26 -20.25 -16.70 3.87
N THR A 27 -21.04 -15.87 4.55
CA THR A 27 -22.50 -15.90 4.43
C THR A 27 -22.95 -15.47 3.05
N THR A 28 -22.44 -14.34 2.54
CA THR A 28 -22.81 -13.84 1.20
C THR A 28 -22.45 -14.83 0.10
N ILE A 29 -21.24 -15.38 0.06
CA ILE A 29 -20.85 -16.33 -1.00
C ILE A 29 -21.65 -17.63 -0.89
N ARG A 30 -21.90 -18.12 0.33
CA ARG A 30 -22.71 -19.33 0.54
C ARG A 30 -24.14 -19.14 0.06
N GLU A 31 -24.80 -18.06 0.45
CA GLU A 31 -26.18 -17.74 0.03
C GLU A 31 -26.28 -17.59 -1.48
N ARG A 32 -25.36 -16.86 -2.10
CA ARG A 32 -25.31 -16.68 -3.56
C ARG A 32 -25.06 -18.00 -4.30
N SER A 33 -24.19 -18.86 -3.76
CA SER A 33 -23.93 -20.18 -4.34
C SER A 33 -25.18 -21.07 -4.29
N LEU A 34 -25.90 -21.08 -3.16
CA LEU A 34 -27.14 -21.84 -3.02
C LEU A 34 -28.26 -21.29 -3.93
N ALA A 35 -28.38 -19.96 -4.03
CA ALA A 35 -29.35 -19.31 -4.93
C ALA A 35 -29.08 -19.67 -6.41
N ALA A 36 -27.80 -19.84 -6.79
CA ALA A 36 -27.40 -20.30 -8.11
C ALA A 36 -27.55 -21.83 -8.31
N GLY A 37 -28.14 -22.55 -7.35
CA GLY A 37 -28.36 -23.99 -7.43
C GLY A 37 -27.11 -24.84 -7.21
N LEU A 38 -26.02 -24.26 -6.70
CA LEU A 38 -24.81 -25.02 -6.37
C LEU A 38 -25.02 -25.82 -5.09
N PRO A 39 -24.52 -27.07 -5.02
CA PRO A 39 -24.72 -27.92 -3.85
C PRO A 39 -23.89 -27.48 -2.62
N LYS A 40 -22.92 -26.59 -2.81
CA LYS A 40 -22.02 -26.08 -1.78
C LYS A 40 -21.56 -24.66 -2.09
N SER A 41 -21.04 -23.97 -1.08
CA SER A 41 -20.40 -22.65 -1.23
C SER A 41 -19.24 -22.71 -2.23
N ARG A 42 -19.08 -21.65 -3.04
CA ARG A 42 -17.89 -21.42 -3.88
C ARG A 42 -16.66 -21.05 -3.03
N LEU A 43 -16.85 -20.44 -1.86
CA LEU A 43 -15.77 -20.16 -0.91
C LEU A 43 -15.41 -21.45 -0.16
N PRO A 44 -14.14 -21.89 -0.17
CA PRO A 44 -13.68 -23.00 0.66
C PRO A 44 -13.88 -22.72 2.15
N GLU A 45 -14.12 -23.75 2.94
CA GLU A 45 -14.27 -23.66 4.40
C GLU A 45 -13.01 -24.22 5.06
N PHE A 46 -12.51 -23.53 6.11
CA PHE A 46 -11.45 -24.08 6.94
C PHE A 46 -12.03 -25.08 7.94
N THR A 47 -11.28 -26.16 8.18
CA THR A 47 -11.54 -27.06 9.31
C THR A 47 -11.20 -26.37 10.65
N PRO A 48 -11.76 -26.83 11.78
CA PRO A 48 -11.39 -26.31 13.10
C PRO A 48 -9.87 -26.37 13.37
N GLU A 49 -9.21 -27.42 12.89
CA GLU A 49 -7.76 -27.61 13.02
C GLU A 49 -6.97 -26.59 12.19
N GLU A 50 -7.44 -26.26 10.98
CA GLU A 50 -6.83 -25.22 10.14
C GLU A 50 -7.03 -23.81 10.73
N ILE A 51 -8.23 -23.51 11.24
CA ILE A 51 -8.53 -22.26 11.94
C ILE A 51 -7.57 -22.09 13.11
N GLN A 52 -7.41 -23.11 13.95
CA GLN A 52 -6.50 -23.08 15.08
C GLN A 52 -5.03 -22.89 14.64
N ARG A 53 -4.65 -23.49 13.52
CA ARG A 53 -3.29 -23.41 12.98
C ARG A 53 -2.94 -22.03 12.42
N ILE A 54 -3.90 -21.33 11.81
CA ILE A 54 -3.69 -20.04 11.13
C ILE A 54 -3.89 -18.86 12.10
N ASN A 55 -4.80 -19.00 13.08
CA ASN A 55 -5.08 -17.91 14.01
C ASN A 55 -3.85 -17.52 14.83
N GLY A 56 -3.48 -16.24 14.81
CA GLY A 56 -2.35 -15.70 15.54
C GLY A 56 -0.99 -15.92 14.88
N THR A 57 -0.93 -16.38 13.61
CA THR A 57 0.35 -16.55 12.89
C THR A 57 0.89 -15.21 12.36
N HIS A 58 1.07 -14.23 13.23
CA HIS A 58 1.55 -12.89 12.87
C HIS A 58 2.37 -12.24 13.99
N ASP A 59 3.40 -11.48 13.60
CA ASP A 59 4.16 -10.62 14.52
C ASP A 59 3.79 -9.14 14.34
N PHE A 60 3.37 -8.74 13.14
CA PHE A 60 2.97 -7.38 12.77
C PHE A 60 2.00 -7.41 11.58
N PHE A 61 1.41 -6.25 11.27
CA PHE A 61 0.54 -6.03 10.12
C PHE A 61 1.31 -5.32 9.01
N GLY A 62 1.61 -6.03 7.91
CA GLY A 62 2.18 -5.43 6.69
C GLY A 62 1.07 -4.78 5.86
N LEU A 63 1.26 -3.53 5.45
CA LEU A 63 0.23 -2.74 4.77
C LEU A 63 0.75 -2.07 3.51
N ASN A 64 0.15 -2.42 2.37
CA ASN A 64 0.25 -1.65 1.15
C ASN A 64 -0.98 -0.75 1.03
N HIS A 65 -0.78 0.56 0.90
CA HIS A 65 -1.88 1.51 0.71
C HIS A 65 -1.49 2.55 -0.34
N TYR A 66 -2.42 2.89 -1.23
CA TYR A 66 -2.16 3.86 -2.31
C TYR A 66 -3.27 4.90 -2.40
N CYS A 67 -4.52 4.45 -2.50
CA CYS A 67 -5.66 5.32 -2.69
C CYS A 67 -6.92 4.78 -2.01
N SER A 68 -7.95 5.62 -1.98
CA SER A 68 -9.31 5.28 -1.57
C SER A 68 -10.24 5.33 -2.77
N VAL A 69 -11.40 4.68 -2.60
CA VAL A 69 -12.50 4.67 -3.56
C VAL A 69 -13.81 5.00 -2.85
N LEU A 70 -14.75 5.55 -3.60
CA LEU A 70 -16.15 5.59 -3.21
C LEU A 70 -16.77 4.23 -3.52
N ALA A 71 -17.61 3.74 -2.62
CA ALA A 71 -18.28 2.46 -2.77
C ALA A 71 -19.79 2.65 -2.71
N PHE A 72 -20.50 2.00 -3.65
CA PHE A 72 -21.94 2.05 -3.77
C PHE A 72 -22.47 0.62 -3.84
N HIS A 73 -23.56 0.33 -3.14
CA HIS A 73 -24.21 -0.96 -3.29
C HIS A 73 -24.82 -1.10 -4.68
N ILE A 74 -24.67 -2.28 -5.29
CA ILE A 74 -25.29 -2.62 -6.57
C ILE A 74 -26.00 -3.97 -6.48
N ASP A 75 -27.09 -4.09 -7.20
CA ASP A 75 -27.72 -5.38 -7.49
C ASP A 75 -27.02 -6.00 -8.70
N VAL A 76 -26.50 -7.21 -8.50
CA VAL A 76 -25.71 -7.96 -9.48
C VAL A 76 -26.48 -9.17 -10.02
N GLY A 77 -27.75 -9.33 -9.61
CA GLY A 77 -28.58 -10.49 -9.93
C GLY A 77 -27.86 -11.81 -9.66
N ASP A 78 -27.96 -12.71 -10.63
CA ASP A 78 -27.50 -14.10 -10.51
C ASP A 78 -26.00 -14.30 -10.85
N ALA A 79 -25.26 -13.24 -11.20
CA ALA A 79 -23.85 -13.35 -11.60
C ALA A 79 -22.97 -13.98 -10.49
N GLN A 80 -22.14 -14.97 -10.84
CA GLN A 80 -21.35 -15.73 -9.86
C GLN A 80 -19.85 -15.49 -10.06
N ASP A 81 -19.37 -14.34 -9.60
CA ASP A 81 -17.95 -13.97 -9.60
C ASP A 81 -17.61 -13.14 -8.37
N TYR A 82 -16.31 -12.92 -8.14
CA TYR A 82 -15.82 -12.17 -6.98
C TYR A 82 -16.38 -10.73 -6.92
N ASP A 83 -16.49 -10.06 -8.07
CA ASP A 83 -16.99 -8.69 -8.16
C ASP A 83 -18.47 -8.58 -7.82
N SER A 84 -19.23 -9.60 -8.19
CA SER A 84 -20.65 -9.74 -7.88
C SER A 84 -20.86 -10.08 -6.41
N ASP A 85 -20.01 -10.93 -5.84
CA ASP A 85 -20.11 -11.34 -4.43
C ASP A 85 -19.87 -10.21 -3.44
N ARG A 86 -19.03 -9.22 -3.79
CA ARG A 86 -18.85 -8.00 -2.97
C ARG A 86 -20.02 -7.01 -3.07
N ALA A 87 -20.97 -7.23 -3.99
CA ALA A 87 -22.20 -6.46 -4.20
C ALA A 87 -22.01 -4.93 -4.16
N ALA A 88 -20.90 -4.46 -4.73
CA ALA A 88 -20.52 -3.05 -4.69
C ALA A 88 -19.92 -2.59 -6.01
N ALA A 89 -20.31 -1.42 -6.48
CA ALA A 89 -19.54 -0.66 -7.47
C ALA A 89 -18.53 0.22 -6.73
N VAL A 90 -17.32 0.34 -7.29
CA VAL A 90 -16.30 1.25 -6.78
C VAL A 90 -15.96 2.28 -7.84
N MET A 91 -15.75 3.53 -7.42
CA MET A 91 -15.28 4.58 -8.31
C MET A 91 -14.41 5.59 -7.57
N ALA A 92 -13.52 6.23 -8.29
CA ALA A 92 -12.83 7.42 -7.82
C ALA A 92 -13.75 8.64 -7.84
N ASP A 93 -13.63 9.52 -6.84
CA ASP A 93 -14.19 10.86 -6.96
C ASP A 93 -13.42 11.65 -8.04
N ARG A 94 -14.15 12.33 -8.92
CA ARG A 94 -13.57 13.11 -10.02
C ARG A 94 -12.86 14.39 -9.54
N THR A 95 -13.10 14.81 -8.30
CA THR A 95 -12.44 15.95 -7.67
C THR A 95 -11.09 15.60 -7.07
N TRP A 96 -10.77 14.30 -6.90
CA TRP A 96 -9.48 13.87 -6.39
C TRP A 96 -8.40 13.94 -7.48
N LEU A 97 -7.20 14.34 -7.08
CA LEU A 97 -6.09 14.52 -8.02
C LEU A 97 -5.72 13.21 -8.70
N GLU A 98 -5.64 13.26 -10.03
CA GLU A 98 -5.21 12.16 -10.87
C GLU A 98 -3.70 11.97 -10.80
N THR A 99 -3.25 10.77 -11.17
CA THR A 99 -1.85 10.38 -11.15
C THR A 99 -1.49 9.66 -12.44
N GLY A 100 -0.27 9.13 -12.56
CA GLY A 100 0.12 8.34 -13.72
C GLY A 100 -0.77 7.12 -13.96
N SER A 101 -1.33 6.55 -12.89
CA SER A 101 -2.15 5.35 -12.93
C SER A 101 -3.64 5.69 -12.87
N ASN A 102 -4.44 5.10 -13.76
CA ASN A 102 -5.89 5.37 -13.82
C ASN A 102 -6.63 4.97 -12.53
N TRP A 103 -6.16 3.92 -11.85
CA TRP A 103 -6.76 3.41 -10.62
C TRP A 103 -6.36 4.21 -9.37
N LEU A 104 -5.31 5.03 -9.43
CA LEU A 104 -4.71 5.69 -8.27
C LEU A 104 -5.10 7.18 -8.24
N ARG A 105 -5.79 7.57 -7.17
CA ARG A 105 -6.06 8.97 -6.81
C ARG A 105 -5.36 9.36 -5.51
N ILE A 106 -4.93 10.61 -5.39
CA ILE A 106 -4.31 11.12 -4.17
C ILE A 106 -5.37 11.31 -3.08
N THR A 107 -5.38 10.42 -2.08
CA THR A 107 -6.37 10.42 -0.98
C THR A 107 -5.73 10.15 0.39
N PRO A 108 -4.85 11.02 0.90
CA PRO A 108 -4.14 10.80 2.17
C PRO A 108 -5.10 10.65 3.37
N PHE A 109 -6.26 11.32 3.34
CA PHE A 109 -7.29 11.19 4.37
C PHE A 109 -7.83 9.75 4.53
N GLY A 110 -7.81 8.97 3.44
CA GLY A 110 -8.27 7.58 3.46
C GLY A 110 -7.31 6.66 4.19
N PHE A 111 -6.01 7.00 4.17
CA PHE A 111 -4.99 6.21 4.83
C PHE A 111 -5.20 6.18 6.34
N ARG A 112 -5.45 7.36 6.95
CA ARG A 112 -5.75 7.45 8.38
C ARG A 112 -6.98 6.63 8.77
N LYS A 113 -8.04 6.69 7.97
CA LYS A 113 -9.27 5.89 8.21
C LYS A 113 -9.00 4.39 8.15
N LEU A 114 -8.13 3.95 7.23
CA LEU A 114 -7.74 2.53 7.15
C LEU A 114 -6.92 2.10 8.36
N LEU A 115 -5.99 2.92 8.84
CA LEU A 115 -5.21 2.65 10.05
C LEU A 115 -6.13 2.56 11.29
N GLU A 116 -7.10 3.47 11.40
CA GLU A 116 -8.13 3.43 12.45
C GLU A 116 -8.97 2.16 12.37
N PHE A 117 -9.37 1.74 11.16
CA PHE A 117 -10.07 0.46 10.97
C PHE A 117 -9.23 -0.74 11.40
N ILE A 118 -7.98 -0.85 10.95
CA ILE A 118 -7.09 -1.96 11.32
C ILE A 118 -6.88 -2.01 12.83
N LYS A 119 -6.73 -0.84 13.46
CA LYS A 119 -6.62 -0.71 14.90
C LYS A 119 -7.83 -1.30 15.61
N ASP A 120 -9.03 -0.90 15.22
CA ASP A 120 -10.26 -1.34 15.89
C ASP A 120 -10.59 -2.81 15.58
N GLU A 121 -10.39 -3.23 14.33
CA GLU A 121 -10.77 -4.57 13.82
C GLU A 121 -9.80 -5.67 14.26
N TYR A 122 -8.50 -5.38 14.40
CA TYR A 122 -7.47 -6.41 14.66
C TYR A 122 -6.71 -6.19 15.97
N GLY A 123 -7.21 -5.34 16.87
CA GLY A 123 -6.65 -5.17 18.20
C GLY A 123 -5.36 -4.35 18.24
N ASN A 124 -5.24 -3.37 17.35
CA ASN A 124 -4.10 -2.45 17.26
C ASN A 124 -2.72 -3.15 17.12
N PRO A 125 -2.54 -4.04 16.13
CA PRO A 125 -1.24 -4.67 15.91
C PRO A 125 -0.19 -3.63 15.50
N PRO A 126 1.11 -3.88 15.69
CA PRO A 126 2.16 -3.06 15.08
C PRO A 126 1.98 -3.04 13.56
N ILE A 127 1.88 -1.84 12.95
CA ILE A 127 1.69 -1.69 11.51
C ILE A 127 2.99 -1.22 10.86
N TYR A 128 3.43 -1.94 9.84
CA TYR A 128 4.50 -1.54 8.94
C TYR A 128 3.92 -1.29 7.55
N VAL A 129 4.07 -0.07 7.06
CA VAL A 129 3.62 0.30 5.72
C VAL A 129 4.70 -0.16 4.76
N THR A 130 4.43 -1.29 4.09
CA THR A 130 5.37 -1.96 3.20
C THR A 130 5.40 -1.31 1.81
N GLU A 131 4.28 -0.73 1.38
CA GLU A 131 4.23 0.10 0.16
C GLU A 131 3.25 1.27 0.31
N ASN A 132 3.70 2.45 -0.06
CA ASN A 132 2.88 3.62 -0.32
C ASN A 132 3.62 4.54 -1.29
N GLY A 133 2.93 5.02 -2.32
CA GLY A 133 3.56 5.79 -3.38
C GLY A 133 2.56 6.41 -4.34
N VAL A 134 3.09 7.20 -5.27
CA VAL A 134 2.32 7.84 -6.33
C VAL A 134 3.06 7.77 -7.66
N SER A 135 2.31 7.45 -8.72
CA SER A 135 2.83 7.31 -10.07
C SER A 135 2.79 8.62 -10.85
N GLU A 136 3.71 8.72 -11.81
CA GLU A 136 3.68 9.69 -12.89
C GLU A 136 3.69 8.94 -14.24
N LYS A 137 3.11 9.55 -15.27
CA LYS A 137 3.08 9.04 -16.65
C LYS A 137 3.32 10.20 -17.61
N GLY A 138 3.88 9.90 -18.80
CA GLY A 138 4.24 10.92 -19.79
C GLY A 138 5.71 11.32 -19.74
N ALA A 139 6.01 12.59 -20.00
CA ALA A 139 7.38 13.10 -20.01
C ALA A 139 8.05 12.94 -18.62
N VAL A 140 9.36 12.71 -18.62
CA VAL A 140 10.13 12.61 -17.37
C VAL A 140 10.22 14.00 -16.73
N ASP A 141 9.79 14.09 -15.48
CA ASP A 141 9.92 15.30 -14.66
C ASP A 141 10.74 14.96 -13.40
N LEU A 142 11.97 15.48 -13.34
CA LEU A 142 12.81 15.31 -12.16
C LEU A 142 12.36 16.22 -11.00
N ASN A 143 11.54 17.23 -11.28
CA ASN A 143 10.94 18.13 -10.30
C ASN A 143 9.51 17.66 -9.95
N ASP A 144 9.40 16.43 -9.48
CA ASP A 144 8.18 15.70 -9.15
C ASP A 144 7.46 16.22 -7.87
N VAL A 145 7.04 17.48 -7.89
CA VAL A 145 6.41 18.17 -6.74
C VAL A 145 5.18 17.43 -6.22
N HIS A 146 4.40 16.80 -7.09
CA HIS A 146 3.23 16.01 -6.70
C HIS A 146 3.61 14.84 -5.77
N ARG A 147 4.72 14.14 -6.06
CA ARG A 147 5.24 13.04 -5.24
C ARG A 147 5.76 13.53 -3.89
N LYS A 148 6.41 14.70 -3.86
CA LYS A 148 6.80 15.37 -2.61
C LYS A 148 5.60 15.65 -1.71
N ILE A 149 4.53 16.22 -2.25
CA ILE A 149 3.31 16.56 -1.50
C ILE A 149 2.66 15.28 -0.96
N PHE A 150 2.54 14.25 -1.80
CA PHE A 150 1.97 12.96 -1.40
C PHE A 150 2.63 12.36 -0.16
N TYR A 151 3.97 12.29 -0.13
CA TYR A 151 4.69 11.76 1.04
C TYR A 151 4.52 12.63 2.29
N THR A 152 4.39 13.95 2.11
CA THR A 152 4.16 14.88 3.24
C THR A 152 2.84 14.59 3.95
N ASP A 153 1.80 14.24 3.19
CA ASP A 153 0.47 14.01 3.75
C ASP A 153 0.24 12.56 4.22
N SER A 154 1.11 11.62 3.83
CA SER A 154 0.86 10.17 3.99
C SER A 154 1.73 9.46 5.03
N LEU A 155 2.87 10.01 5.46
CA LEU A 155 3.75 9.34 6.43
C LEU A 155 3.17 9.41 7.85
N LEU A 156 2.48 8.34 8.28
CA LEU A 156 1.76 8.29 9.56
C LEU A 156 2.05 7.04 10.42
N SER A 157 3.08 6.24 10.12
CA SER A 157 3.30 4.92 10.74
C SER A 157 4.66 4.75 11.45
N SER A 158 4.73 3.76 12.35
CA SER A 158 5.94 3.35 13.09
C SER A 158 7.05 2.76 12.21
N GLY A 159 6.69 2.30 11.00
CA GLY A 159 7.62 1.89 9.96
C GLY A 159 6.98 2.10 8.59
N TYR A 160 7.76 2.61 7.65
CA TYR A 160 7.27 3.01 6.33
C TYR A 160 8.35 2.81 5.26
N THR A 161 7.99 2.13 4.17
CA THR A 161 8.82 1.97 2.98
C THR A 161 8.12 2.54 1.76
N ALA A 162 8.72 3.58 1.18
CA ALA A 162 8.21 4.24 -0.02
C ALA A 162 8.24 3.28 -1.23
N TRP A 163 7.11 3.16 -1.94
CA TRP A 163 7.07 2.52 -3.26
C TRP A 163 7.27 3.60 -4.34
N SER A 164 8.40 3.67 -5.02
CA SER A 164 9.54 2.75 -4.92
C SER A 164 10.87 3.49 -4.81
N LEU A 165 11.92 2.74 -4.48
CA LEU A 165 13.28 3.29 -4.49
C LEU A 165 13.63 3.88 -5.85
N MET A 166 13.29 3.23 -6.95
CA MET A 166 13.65 3.66 -8.30
C MET A 166 12.61 3.19 -9.32
N ASP A 167 12.50 3.91 -10.44
CA ASP A 167 11.59 3.54 -11.52
C ASP A 167 11.89 2.11 -12.02
N ASN A 168 10.87 1.26 -11.95
CA ASN A 168 10.99 -0.17 -12.17
C ASN A 168 9.97 -0.63 -13.25
N PHE A 169 9.84 -1.94 -13.43
CA PHE A 169 8.85 -2.52 -14.33
C PHE A 169 7.51 -2.65 -13.59
N GLU A 170 6.56 -1.78 -13.91
CA GLU A 170 5.22 -1.69 -13.32
C GLU A 170 4.26 -2.64 -14.04
N TRP A 171 4.53 -3.94 -13.93
CA TRP A 171 3.62 -5.00 -14.36
C TRP A 171 3.09 -4.81 -15.80
N ALA A 172 1.76 -4.77 -15.97
CA ALA A 172 1.11 -4.60 -17.26
C ALA A 172 1.37 -3.23 -17.92
N GLU A 173 1.76 -2.22 -17.14
CA GLU A 173 2.11 -0.88 -17.64
C GLU A 173 3.57 -0.79 -18.10
N GLY A 174 4.36 -1.84 -17.88
CA GLY A 174 5.77 -1.91 -18.27
C GLY A 174 6.59 -0.79 -17.64
N TYR A 175 7.14 0.12 -18.45
CA TYR A 175 7.93 1.27 -17.96
C TYR A 175 7.21 2.61 -18.14
N ALA A 176 5.92 2.58 -18.52
CA ALA A 176 5.15 3.79 -18.80
C ALA A 176 4.81 4.56 -17.52
N GLU A 177 4.51 3.83 -16.44
CA GLU A 177 4.18 4.37 -15.13
C GLU A 177 5.40 4.31 -14.20
N ARG A 178 5.67 5.41 -13.51
CA ARG A 178 6.89 5.60 -12.72
C ARG A 178 6.55 5.98 -11.29
N PHE A 179 6.92 5.12 -10.34
CA PHE A 179 6.72 5.32 -8.90
C PHE A 179 8.00 5.73 -8.16
N GLY A 180 9.16 5.66 -8.83
CA GLY A 180 10.45 5.76 -8.17
C GLY A 180 10.77 7.15 -7.66
N LEU A 181 11.40 7.19 -6.48
CA LEU A 181 12.14 8.38 -6.00
C LEU A 181 13.33 8.71 -6.92
N PHE A 182 13.89 7.70 -7.60
CA PHE A 182 14.96 7.85 -8.57
C PHE A 182 14.49 7.48 -9.97
N PHE A 183 14.73 8.37 -10.94
CA PHE A 183 14.52 8.08 -12.35
C PHE A 183 15.59 7.10 -12.86
N VAL A 184 15.19 6.10 -13.63
CA VAL A 184 16.13 5.17 -14.29
C VAL A 184 16.19 5.48 -15.77
N ASN A 185 17.33 5.97 -16.25
CA ASN A 185 17.52 6.22 -17.68
C ASN A 185 17.75 4.89 -18.43
N ARG A 186 16.70 4.42 -19.11
CA ARG A 186 16.74 3.16 -19.87
C ARG A 186 17.30 3.30 -21.28
N SER A 187 17.50 4.51 -21.76
CA SER A 187 18.19 4.77 -23.04
C SER A 187 19.70 4.60 -22.92
N ASP A 188 20.24 4.66 -21.71
CA ASP A 188 21.63 4.38 -21.40
C ASP A 188 21.79 2.92 -20.95
N PRO A 189 22.66 2.10 -21.58
CA PRO A 189 22.89 0.71 -21.18
C PRO A 189 23.40 0.55 -19.74
N ASN A 190 23.97 1.61 -19.13
CA ASN A 190 24.44 1.59 -17.75
C ASN A 190 23.32 1.76 -16.71
N LEU A 191 22.09 2.07 -17.15
CA LEU A 191 20.91 2.25 -16.30
C LEU A 191 21.18 3.17 -15.08
N PRO A 192 21.66 4.42 -15.29
CA PRO A 192 21.93 5.32 -14.19
C PRO A 192 20.63 5.69 -13.46
N ARG A 193 20.73 5.79 -12.12
CA ARG A 193 19.64 6.23 -11.22
C ARG A 193 19.86 7.70 -10.92
N ILE A 194 18.93 8.54 -11.34
CA ILE A 194 18.99 10.00 -11.21
C ILE A 194 17.97 10.41 -10.15
N PRO A 195 18.39 11.05 -9.04
CA PRO A 195 17.46 11.43 -7.96
C PRO A 195 16.45 12.46 -8.47
N LYS A 196 15.17 12.26 -8.15
CA LYS A 196 14.12 13.27 -8.31
C LYS A 196 14.06 14.16 -7.06
N VAL A 197 13.34 15.28 -7.12
CA VAL A 197 13.18 16.20 -5.97
C VAL A 197 12.55 15.51 -4.76
N SER A 198 11.63 14.57 -4.98
CA SER A 198 11.05 13.74 -3.92
C SER A 198 12.09 12.92 -3.16
N ALA A 199 13.16 12.43 -3.79
CA ALA A 199 14.23 11.70 -3.11
C ALA A 199 14.96 12.58 -2.09
N SER A 200 15.28 13.82 -2.48
CA SER A 200 15.89 14.81 -1.58
C SER A 200 14.96 15.16 -0.43
N HIS A 201 13.67 15.36 -0.69
CA HIS A 201 12.67 15.63 0.35
C HIS A 201 12.51 14.46 1.32
N TYR A 202 12.42 13.23 0.81
CA TYR A 202 12.31 12.02 1.62
C TYR A 202 13.56 11.80 2.47
N THR A 203 14.75 12.09 1.93
CA THR A 203 16.02 12.10 2.69
C THR A 203 15.98 13.08 3.85
N SER A 204 15.46 14.30 3.63
CA SER A 204 15.29 15.29 4.69
C SER A 204 14.36 14.78 5.80
N ILE A 205 13.23 14.16 5.45
CA ILE A 205 12.31 13.59 6.45
C ILE A 205 13.01 12.52 7.29
N ILE A 206 13.77 11.63 6.66
CA ILE A 206 14.54 10.57 7.34
C ILE A 206 15.59 11.19 8.29
N LYS A 207 16.44 12.09 7.79
CA LYS A 207 17.49 12.76 8.59
C LYS A 207 16.91 13.46 9.81
N CYS A 208 15.71 14.02 9.64
CA CYS A 208 15.05 14.80 10.65
C CYS A 208 14.10 14.01 11.56
N ASN A 209 13.95 12.71 11.32
CA ASN A 209 13.00 11.82 11.99
C ASN A 209 11.57 12.41 12.06
N GLY A 210 11.10 12.97 10.94
CA GLY A 210 9.75 13.53 10.83
C GLY A 210 9.68 14.86 10.08
N PHE A 211 8.48 15.44 10.08
CA PHE A 211 8.18 16.71 9.42
C PHE A 211 8.62 17.89 10.26
N LYS A 212 9.24 18.89 9.63
CA LYS A 212 9.60 20.13 10.29
C LYS A 212 8.52 21.18 10.07
N ASP A 213 8.20 21.90 11.14
CA ASP A 213 7.33 23.06 11.06
C ASP A 213 8.08 24.18 10.31
N PRO A 214 7.57 24.60 9.13
CA PRO A 214 8.18 25.69 8.37
C PRO A 214 8.27 27.01 9.17
N ALA A 215 7.41 27.20 10.18
CA ALA A 215 7.40 28.38 11.03
C ALA A 215 8.59 28.46 11.99
N LEU A 216 9.29 27.35 12.26
CA LEU A 216 10.42 27.29 13.18
C LEU A 216 11.78 27.57 12.52
N GLY A 217 11.80 27.88 11.21
CA GLY A 217 13.03 28.15 10.47
C GLY A 217 13.84 26.89 10.11
N PRO A 218 15.08 27.04 9.61
CA PRO A 218 15.93 25.91 9.24
C PRO A 218 16.32 25.09 10.46
N HIS A 219 15.99 23.80 10.45
CA HIS A 219 16.33 22.88 11.54
C HIS A 219 17.75 22.33 11.39
N GLU A 220 18.43 22.11 12.51
CA GLU A 220 19.80 21.58 12.60
C GLU A 220 20.04 20.27 11.83
N CYS A 221 19.04 19.40 11.64
CA CYS A 221 19.17 18.16 10.85
C CYS A 221 19.29 18.40 9.34
N LEU A 222 19.07 19.64 8.89
CA LEU A 222 19.16 20.06 7.49
C LEU A 222 20.45 20.83 7.18
N THR A 223 21.34 21.04 8.17
CA THR A 223 22.67 21.58 7.88
C THR A 223 23.43 20.55 7.04
N PRO A 224 24.14 20.96 5.98
CA PRO A 224 25.08 20.08 5.31
C PRO A 224 26.08 19.56 6.35
N ASP A 225 26.39 18.27 6.33
CA ASP A 225 27.51 17.77 7.14
C ASP A 225 28.76 18.52 6.69
N ASP A 226 29.38 19.27 7.62
CA ASP A 226 30.56 20.10 7.38
C ASP A 226 31.79 19.24 7.05
N GLY A 227 31.84 18.58 5.89
CA GLY A 227 33.05 17.98 5.31
C GLY A 227 33.97 17.20 6.25
N GLY A 228 33.43 16.59 7.31
CA GLY A 228 34.20 16.09 8.44
C GLY A 228 34.47 14.60 8.31
N ASN A 229 35.64 14.27 7.77
CA ASN A 229 36.29 12.96 7.79
C ASN A 229 35.38 11.75 7.54
N ILE A 230 35.61 11.10 6.39
CA ILE A 230 35.30 9.68 6.21
C ILE A 230 36.02 8.92 7.33
N ILE A 231 35.33 8.68 8.44
CA ILE A 231 35.75 7.68 9.40
C ILE A 231 35.56 6.36 8.66
N ASN A 232 36.67 5.81 8.18
CA ASN A 232 36.82 4.42 7.79
C ASN A 232 36.53 3.55 9.02
N ASN A 233 35.26 3.43 9.39
CA ASN A 233 34.78 2.31 10.16
C ASN A 233 34.02 1.41 9.20
N SER A 234 34.72 0.36 8.79
CA SER A 234 34.14 -0.87 8.27
C SER A 234 33.21 -1.48 9.33
N THR A 235 32.09 -0.84 9.59
CA THR A 235 30.89 -1.54 10.03
C THR A 235 30.28 -2.06 8.76
N HIS A 236 30.55 -3.34 8.48
CA HIS A 236 29.72 -4.15 7.62
C HIS A 236 28.27 -3.71 7.83
N LEU A 237 27.64 -3.12 6.79
CA LEU A 237 26.22 -3.29 6.64
C LEU A 237 26.04 -4.81 6.64
N LYS A 238 25.66 -5.37 7.79
CA LYS A 238 24.98 -6.65 7.76
C LYS A 238 23.79 -6.37 6.85
N LEU A 239 23.88 -6.84 5.61
CA LEU A 239 22.70 -7.20 4.87
C LEU A 239 21.93 -8.10 5.84
N MET A 240 20.97 -7.52 6.56
CA MET A 240 19.82 -8.27 6.98
C MET A 240 19.37 -8.93 5.69
N HIS A 241 19.42 -10.25 5.67
CA HIS A 241 18.67 -11.03 4.71
C HIS A 241 17.21 -10.62 4.91
N ILE A 242 16.79 -9.55 4.24
CA ILE A 242 15.40 -9.24 4.05
C ILE A 242 14.98 -10.26 3.01
N GLY A 243 14.50 -11.40 3.52
CA GLY A 243 13.61 -12.22 2.73
C GLY A 243 12.52 -11.29 2.23
N VAL A 244 12.47 -11.10 0.92
CA VAL A 244 11.38 -10.39 0.25
C VAL A 244 10.12 -11.22 0.52
N PHE A 245 9.38 -10.84 1.55
CA PHE A 245 8.01 -11.29 1.75
C PHE A 245 7.11 -10.25 1.08
N VAL A 246 6.64 -10.61 -0.10
CA VAL A 246 5.57 -9.91 -0.81
C VAL A 246 4.25 -10.28 -0.15
N CYS A 247 3.53 -9.30 0.38
CA CYS A 247 2.09 -9.31 0.67
C CYS A 247 1.68 -7.87 1.05
N LEU A 248 0.66 -7.23 0.49
CA LEU A 248 -0.37 -7.67 -0.44
C LEU A 248 -0.88 -6.43 -1.20
N PHE A 249 -0.49 -6.28 -2.47
CA PHE A 249 -1.41 -5.75 -3.48
C PHE A 249 -2.42 -6.87 -3.72
N VAL A 250 -3.70 -6.67 -3.42
CA VAL A 250 -4.73 -7.47 -4.07
C VAL A 250 -5.08 -6.77 -5.38
N CYS A 251 -4.12 -6.76 -6.32
CA CYS A 251 -4.46 -6.65 -7.73
C CYS A 251 -4.76 -8.07 -8.19
N PHE A 252 -6.04 -8.40 -8.36
CA PHE A 252 -6.43 -9.57 -9.17
C PHE A 252 -6.60 -9.11 -10.62
N PHE A 253 -6.04 -9.92 -11.52
CA PHE A 253 -6.51 -10.03 -12.91
C PHE A 253 -7.88 -10.69 -12.94
#